data_AF-A0A9E1MYV4-F1
#
_entry.id   AF-A0A9E1MYV4-F1
#
_cell.length_a   1.000
_cell.length_b   1.000
_cell.length_c   1.000
_cell.angle_alpha   90.00
_cell.angle_beta   90.00
_cell.angle_gamma   90.00
#
_symmetry.space_group_name_H-M   'P 1'
#
loop_
_entity.id
_entity.type
_entity.pdbx_description
1 polymer ?
#
loop_
_entity_poly.entity_id
_entity_poly.type
_entity_poly.pdbx_seq_one_letter_code
_entity_poly.pdbx_strand_id
1 'polypeptide(L)'
;MKDLWSNNTSIEGFVVAIASRRLRALGLDSPPSLPKNPELKLYDCLRTAGEIDPYYRYNSLIRELQSFLDALEGHHRRLQQTSP
;
A
#
# COMPACT_ATOMS: atom_id res chain seq x y z
N MET A 1 -3.84 -12.18 -7.46
CA MET A 1 -2.86 -11.31 -8.17
C MET A 1 -3.42 -10.53 -9.37
N LYS A 2 -4.62 -10.83 -9.91
CA LYS A 2 -5.16 -10.15 -11.12
C LYS A 2 -5.72 -8.74 -10.88
N ASP A 3 -5.96 -8.38 -9.61
CA ASP A 3 -6.65 -7.15 -9.21
C ASP A 3 -5.75 -5.89 -9.28
N LEU A 4 -4.49 -6.00 -8.88
CA LEU A 4 -3.57 -4.87 -8.61
C LEU A 4 -3.15 -4.04 -9.84
N TRP A 5 -3.33 -4.57 -11.05
CA TRP A 5 -2.84 -3.97 -12.30
C TRP A 5 -3.96 -3.38 -13.17
N SER A 6 -5.20 -3.67 -12.82
CA SER A 6 -6.35 -2.95 -13.36
C SER A 6 -6.48 -1.65 -12.55
N ASN A 7 -7.12 -0.61 -13.09
CA ASN A 7 -7.35 0.67 -12.40
C ASN A 7 -8.35 0.52 -11.23
N ASN A 8 -8.12 -0.48 -10.39
CA ASN A 8 -9.15 -1.15 -9.64
C ASN A 8 -9.44 -0.39 -8.37
N THR A 9 -10.73 -0.15 -8.19
CA THR A 9 -11.26 0.64 -7.08
C THR A 9 -11.44 -0.29 -5.87
N SER A 10 -10.41 -1.10 -5.57
CA SER A 10 -10.38 -2.11 -4.52
C SER A 10 -9.57 -1.62 -3.31
N ILE A 11 -9.88 -2.16 -2.14
CA ILE A 11 -9.18 -1.87 -0.88
C ILE A 11 -7.67 -2.14 -1.06
N GLU A 12 -7.32 -3.29 -1.61
CA GLU A 12 -5.95 -3.73 -1.86
C GLU A 12 -5.25 -2.81 -2.88
N GLY A 13 -5.96 -2.42 -3.93
CA GLY A 13 -5.46 -1.47 -4.93
C GLY A 13 -5.09 -0.13 -4.30
N PHE A 14 -5.93 0.39 -3.38
CA PHE A 14 -5.61 1.62 -2.67
C PHE A 14 -4.46 1.48 -1.68
N VAL A 15 -4.37 0.35 -0.96
CA VAL A 15 -3.23 0.07 -0.06
C VAL A 15 -1.92 0.04 -0.83
N VAL A 16 -1.86 -0.60 -2.01
CA VAL A 16 -0.69 -0.59 -2.89
C VAL A 16 -0.41 0.83 -3.42
N ALA A 17 -1.45 1.59 -3.76
CA ALA A 17 -1.28 2.96 -4.23
C ALA A 17 -0.67 3.88 -3.16
N ILE A 18 -1.05 3.71 -1.88
CA ILE A 18 -0.45 4.43 -0.74
C ILE A 18 1.05 4.10 -0.62
N ALA A 19 1.41 2.82 -0.75
CA ALA A 19 2.79 2.36 -0.64
C ALA A 19 3.67 2.64 -1.87
N SER A 20 3.07 2.98 -3.02
CA SER A 20 3.72 3.09 -4.33
C SER A 20 5.06 3.84 -4.31
N ARG A 21 5.12 5.01 -3.68
CA ARG A 21 6.34 5.83 -3.60
C ARG A 21 7.48 5.10 -2.88
N ARG A 22 7.18 4.43 -1.76
CA ARG A 22 8.17 3.68 -0.98
C ARG A 22 8.60 2.41 -1.68
N LEU A 23 7.67 1.70 -2.32
CA LEU A 23 7.97 0.51 -3.14
C LEU A 23 8.89 0.86 -4.31
N ARG A 24 8.60 1.93 -5.06
CA ARG A 24 9.45 2.40 -6.16
C ARG A 24 10.86 2.78 -5.70
N ALA A 25 11.00 3.40 -4.52
CA ALA A 25 12.30 3.73 -3.94
C ALA A 25 13.16 2.49 -3.63
N LEU A 26 12.53 1.32 -3.48
CA LEU A 26 13.19 0.03 -3.22
C LEU A 26 13.38 -0.80 -4.50
N GLY A 27 13.10 -0.22 -5.68
CA GLY A 27 13.21 -0.91 -6.96
C GLY A 27 12.08 -1.90 -7.23
N LEU A 28 11.00 -1.87 -6.43
CA LEU A 28 9.82 -2.69 -6.69
C LEU A 28 8.89 -1.98 -7.65
N ASP A 29 8.37 -2.75 -8.60
CA ASP A 29 7.42 -2.25 -9.57
C ASP A 29 6.10 -1.88 -8.89
N SER A 30 5.45 -0.83 -9.40
CA SER A 30 4.24 -0.28 -8.82
C SER A 30 3.36 0.26 -9.94
N PRO A 31 2.01 0.15 -9.83
CA PRO A 31 1.11 0.54 -10.90
C PRO A 31 1.46 1.92 -11.49
N PRO A 32 1.49 2.05 -12.84
CA PRO A 32 1.97 3.27 -13.50
C PRO A 32 1.04 4.45 -13.25
N SER A 33 -0.27 4.18 -13.13
CA SER A 33 -1.28 5.18 -12.77
C SER A 33 -1.74 4.96 -11.34
N LEU A 34 -1.62 6.01 -10.52
CA LEU A 34 -2.04 6.00 -9.13
C LEU A 34 -3.25 6.92 -8.99
N PRO A 35 -4.30 6.50 -8.26
CA PRO A 35 -5.41 7.38 -7.97
C PRO A 35 -4.96 8.57 -7.13
N LYS A 36 -5.54 9.76 -7.40
CA LYS A 36 -5.37 10.91 -6.51
C LYS A 36 -5.96 10.61 -5.13
N ASN A 37 -5.24 10.98 -4.08
CA ASN A 37 -5.62 10.80 -2.66
C ASN A 37 -6.04 9.36 -2.33
N PRO A 38 -5.13 8.37 -2.47
CA PRO A 38 -5.46 6.96 -2.28
C PRO A 38 -5.93 6.66 -0.85
N GLU A 39 -5.48 7.41 0.17
CA GLU A 39 -5.97 7.28 1.56
C GLU A 39 -7.46 7.61 1.68
N LEU A 40 -7.90 8.72 1.06
CA LEU A 40 -9.31 9.12 1.10
C LEU A 40 -10.18 8.10 0.36
N LYS A 41 -9.72 7.62 -0.79
CA LYS A 41 -10.44 6.62 -1.56
C LYS A 41 -10.51 5.26 -0.86
N LEU A 42 -9.46 4.87 -0.14
CA LEU A 42 -9.47 3.68 0.71
C LEU A 42 -10.56 3.83 1.78
N TYR A 43 -10.60 4.97 2.46
CA TYR A 43 -11.62 5.24 3.49
C TYR A 43 -13.04 5.20 2.93
N ASP A 44 -13.28 5.84 1.78
CA ASP A 44 -14.58 5.79 1.09
C ASP A 44 -14.96 4.38 0.64
N CYS A 45 -13.99 3.59 0.16
CA CYS A 45 -14.20 2.19 -0.23
C CYS A 45 -14.63 1.35 0.99
N LEU A 46 -13.95 1.49 2.14
CA LEU A 46 -14.30 0.80 3.38
C LEU A 46 -15.70 1.19 3.86
N ARG A 47 -16.03 2.49 3.81
CA ARG A 47 -17.36 3.01 4.19
C ARG A 47 -18.47 2.47 3.30
N THR A 48 -18.22 2.34 2.00
CA THR A 48 -19.21 1.86 1.02
C THR A 48 -19.33 0.33 0.99
N ALA A 49 -18.28 -0.39 1.38
CA ALA A 49 -18.28 -1.85 1.51
C ALA A 49 -19.09 -2.37 2.71
N GLY A 50 -19.56 -1.48 3.59
CA GLY A 50 -20.36 -1.85 4.76
C GLY A 50 -19.54 -2.37 5.94
N GLU A 51 -18.25 -2.00 6.01
CA GLU A 51 -17.41 -2.30 7.19
C GLU A 51 -18.04 -1.73 8.46
N ILE A 52 -18.03 -2.53 9.53
CA ILE A 52 -18.68 -2.19 10.81
C ILE A 52 -18.02 -0.95 11.44
N ASP A 53 -16.69 -0.85 11.31
CA ASP A 53 -15.91 0.31 11.72
C ASP A 53 -14.86 0.64 10.63
N PRO A 54 -15.23 1.46 9.63
CA PRO A 54 -14.34 1.84 8.54
C PRO A 54 -13.09 2.57 9.02
N TYR A 55 -13.19 3.32 10.12
CA TYR A 55 -12.07 4.08 10.68
C TYR A 55 -11.06 3.15 11.37
N TYR A 56 -11.54 2.22 12.18
CA TYR A 56 -10.69 1.19 12.79
C TYR A 56 -10.02 0.33 11.71
N ARG A 57 -10.79 -0.13 10.71
CA ARG A 57 -10.26 -0.95 9.62
C ARG A 57 -9.22 -0.21 8.80
N TYR A 58 -9.49 1.05 8.44
CA TYR A 58 -8.53 1.94 7.78
C TYR A 58 -7.23 2.03 8.58
N ASN A 59 -7.31 2.39 9.86
CA ASN A 59 -6.13 2.55 10.70
C ASN A 59 -5.35 1.24 10.88
N SER A 60 -6.04 0.10 10.94
CA SER A 60 -5.40 -1.21 10.99
C SER A 60 -4.58 -1.47 9.72
N LEU A 61 -5.16 -1.24 8.55
CA LEU A 61 -4.49 -1.43 7.26
C LEU A 61 -3.28 -0.49 7.12
N ILE A 62 -3.39 0.77 7.56
CA ILE A 62 -2.27 1.72 7.50
C ILE A 62 -1.12 1.26 8.41
N ARG A 63 -1.40 0.80 9.63
CA ARG A 63 -0.34 0.30 10.53
C ARG A 63 0.33 -0.96 10.00
N GLU A 64 -0.45 -1.89 9.45
CA GLU A 64 0.08 -3.10 8.83
C GLU A 64 0.97 -2.76 7.62
N LEU A 65 0.51 -1.84 6.76
CA LEU A 65 1.29 -1.35 5.63
C LEU A 65 2.60 -0.69 6.06
N GLN A 66 2.56 0.16 7.09
CA GLN A 66 3.75 0.80 7.64
C GLN A 66 4.74 -0.24 8.17
N SER A 67 4.27 -1.20 8.98
CA SER A 67 5.12 -2.27 9.51
C SER A 67 5.77 -3.10 8.40
N PHE A 68 5.02 -3.45 7.36
CA PHE A 68 5.54 -4.16 6.19
C PHE A 68 6.64 -3.36 5.48
N LEU A 69 6.39 -2.07 5.18
CA LEU A 69 7.35 -1.23 4.48
C LEU A 69 8.63 -1.02 5.30
N ASP A 70 8.51 -0.82 6.61
CA ASP A 70 9.66 -0.64 7.49
C ASP A 70 10.55 -1.91 7.53
N ALA A 71 9.92 -3.09 7.59
CA ALA A 71 10.62 -4.36 7.53
C ALA A 71 11.31 -4.57 6.18
N LEU A 72 10.63 -4.24 5.09
CA LEU A 72 11.16 -4.34 3.72
C LEU A 72 12.34 -3.40 3.50
N GLU A 73 12.24 -2.14 3.93
CA GLU A 73 13.34 -1.18 3.87
C GLU A 73 14.53 -1.65 4.72
N GLY A 74 14.27 -2.20 5.91
CA GLY A 74 15.30 -2.79 6.76
C GLY A 74 16.02 -3.96 6.08
N HIS A 75 15.27 -4.82 5.38
CA HIS A 75 15.84 -5.90 4.59
C HIS A 75 16.69 -5.38 3.42
N HIS A 76 16.18 -4.39 2.69
CA HIS A 76 16.90 -3.78 1.56
C HIS A 76 18.23 -3.15 2.00
N ARG A 77 18.25 -2.43 3.13
CA ARG A 77 19.49 -1.86 3.70
C ARG A 77 20.51 -2.94 4.04
N ARG A 78 20.09 -4.06 4.63
CA ARG A 78 20.99 -5.19 4.95
C ARG A 78 21.61 -5.80 3.70
N LEU A 79 20.85 -5.92 2.61
CA LEU A 79 21.37 -6.43 1.34
C LEU A 79 22.41 -5.48 0.73
N GLN A 80 22.17 -4.17 0.78
CA GLN A 80 23.13 -3.18 0.28
C GLN A 80 24.44 -3.14 1.08
N GLN A 81 24.38 -3.40 2.40
CA GLN A 81 25.57 -3.43 3.27
C GLN A 81 26.41 -4.72 3.13
N THR A 82 25.86 -5.77 2.51
CA THR A 82 26.54 -7.05 2.33
C THR A 82 27.20 -7.17 0.94
N SER A 83 27.09 -6.15 0.08
CA SER A 83 27.83 -6.08 -1.18
C SER A 83 29.25 -5.54 -0.93
N PRO A 84 30.31 -6.26 -1.34
CA PRO A 84 31.71 -5.87 -1.13
C PRO A 84 32.15 -4.64 -1.93
#